data_AF-A0AB37KKI2-F1
#
_entry.id   AF-A0AB37KKI2-F1
#
_cell.length_a   1.000
_cell.length_b   1.000
_cell.length_c   1.000
_cell.angle_alpha   90.00
_cell.angle_beta   90.00
_cell.angle_gamma   90.00
#
_symmetry.space_group_name_H-M   'P 1'
#
loop_
_entity.id
_entity.type
_entity.pdbx_description
1 polymer ?
#
loop_
_entity_poly.entity_id
_entity_poly.type
_entity_poly.pdbx_seq_one_letter_code
_entity_poly.pdbx_strand_id
1 'polypeptide(L)'
;MDVLCMNKNIYFMKNRYIIDKKKGIDYMKKYLVGIALLRFESELIEKSGVSKERFHKLSGPQAKDVYYKICERYADKSKTYKNGLHWANINGYSKKSMKDFRGSYPVNYTNWYHQLTNIIPEKNMVYFLIDRGGFYDAGEKFWIFESYVKDLIQTLDLLNQTAFLDIGWSDYYIVSKKYEWLIGFNHHDVVSFIGKSLNLSGIE
;
A
#
# COMPACT_ATOMS: atom_id res chain seq x y z
N MET A 1 46.62 21.92 -33.18
CA MET A 1 46.05 20.59 -32.88
C MET A 1 46.05 20.47 -31.39
N ASP A 2 44.89 20.65 -30.75
CA ASP A 2 44.72 20.34 -29.34
C ASP A 2 43.41 19.57 -29.17
N VAL A 3 43.55 18.38 -28.61
CA VAL A 3 42.49 17.42 -28.32
C VAL A 3 41.83 17.85 -27.01
N LEU A 4 40.62 18.40 -27.07
CA LEU A 4 39.75 18.55 -25.89
C LEU A 4 38.80 17.36 -25.83
N CYS A 5 39.17 16.43 -24.94
CA CYS A 5 38.49 15.18 -24.67
C CYS A 5 37.01 15.41 -24.27
N MET A 6 36.08 14.91 -25.09
CA MET A 6 34.64 14.90 -24.81
C MET A 6 34.35 14.06 -23.56
N ASN A 7 33.92 14.72 -22.48
CA ASN A 7 33.52 14.04 -21.27
C ASN A 7 32.08 13.49 -21.40
N LYS A 8 31.94 12.16 -21.49
CA LYS A 8 30.74 11.35 -21.81
C LYS A 8 29.57 11.39 -20.80
N ASN A 9 29.36 12.45 -20.01
CA ASN A 9 28.37 12.41 -18.91
C ASN A 9 27.49 13.66 -18.74
N ILE A 10 27.03 14.30 -19.83
CA ILE A 10 26.04 15.38 -19.73
C ILE A 10 24.73 14.93 -20.39
N TYR A 11 23.68 14.74 -19.59
CA TYR A 11 22.33 14.44 -20.07
C TYR A 11 21.48 15.72 -20.02
N PHE A 12 20.81 16.03 -21.13
CA PHE A 12 19.98 17.23 -21.27
C PHE A 12 18.51 16.91 -21.02
N MET A 13 17.88 17.67 -20.12
CA MET A 13 16.43 17.85 -20.09
C MET A 13 16.11 19.34 -19.96
N LYS A 14 15.00 19.77 -20.59
CA LYS A 14 14.52 21.16 -20.64
C LYS A 14 14.64 21.82 -19.26
N ASN A 15 15.62 22.73 -19.15
CA ASN A 15 15.81 23.77 -18.13
C ASN A 15 16.61 23.51 -16.83
N ARG A 16 17.27 22.36 -16.56
CA ARG A 16 18.26 22.28 -15.45
C ARG A 16 19.41 21.29 -15.70
N TYR A 17 20.66 21.74 -15.50
CA TYR A 17 21.86 20.91 -15.52
C TYR A 17 21.92 20.02 -14.26
N ILE A 18 21.98 18.69 -14.42
CA ILE A 18 22.28 17.77 -13.32
C ILE A 18 23.76 17.37 -13.42
N ILE A 19 24.60 17.89 -12.52
CA ILE A 19 26.07 17.71 -12.53
C ILE A 19 26.49 16.33 -11.96
N ASP A 20 25.58 15.63 -11.28
CA ASP A 20 25.86 14.35 -10.61
C ASP A 20 25.05 13.21 -11.22
N LYS A 21 25.74 12.27 -11.88
CA LYS A 21 25.16 11.09 -12.55
C LYS A 21 24.33 10.23 -11.60
N LYS A 22 24.74 10.09 -10.33
CA LYS A 22 24.01 9.31 -9.32
C LYS A 22 22.69 10.00 -8.97
N LYS A 23 22.71 11.32 -8.75
CA LYS A 23 21.50 12.12 -8.51
C LYS A 23 20.56 12.14 -9.72
N GLY A 24 21.10 12.18 -10.94
CA GLY A 24 20.31 12.11 -12.17
C GLY A 24 19.58 10.77 -12.32
N ILE A 25 20.28 9.65 -12.09
CA ILE A 25 19.69 8.30 -12.11
C ILE A 25 18.62 8.15 -11.02
N ASP A 26 18.89 8.60 -9.80
CA ASP A 26 17.93 8.55 -8.70
C ASP A 26 16.66 9.38 -9.00
N TYR A 27 16.83 10.56 -9.59
CA TYR A 27 15.72 11.40 -10.00
C TYR A 27 14.87 10.74 -11.09
N MET A 28 15.52 10.16 -12.12
CA MET A 28 14.84 9.43 -13.19
C MET A 28 14.06 8.22 -12.65
N LYS A 29 14.64 7.45 -11.72
CA LYS A 29 13.95 6.34 -11.05
C LYS A 29 12.70 6.82 -10.31
N LYS A 30 12.81 7.89 -9.51
CA LYS A 30 11.66 8.48 -8.79
C LYS A 30 10.58 8.98 -9.74
N TYR A 31 10.98 9.61 -10.85
CA TYR A 31 10.06 10.13 -11.86
C TYR A 31 9.29 9.00 -12.57
N LEU A 32 9.99 7.92 -12.97
CA LEU A 32 9.36 6.76 -13.61
C LEU A 32 8.41 6.02 -12.65
N VAL A 33 8.77 5.87 -11.38
CA VAL A 33 7.88 5.31 -10.35
C VAL A 33 6.62 6.19 -10.18
N GLY A 34 6.78 7.51 -10.17
CA GLY A 34 5.65 8.44 -10.11
C GLY A 34 4.71 8.33 -11.32
N ILE A 35 5.24 8.13 -12.53
CA ILE A 35 4.41 7.91 -13.73
C ILE A 35 3.68 6.57 -13.68
N ALA A 36 4.37 5.49 -13.32
CA ALA A 36 3.77 4.16 -13.19
C ALA A 36 2.63 4.16 -12.17
N LEU A 37 2.81 4.89 -11.06
CA LEU A 37 1.82 5.10 -10.04
C LEU A 37 0.58 5.88 -10.53
N LEU A 38 0.78 7.03 -11.17
CA LEU A 38 -0.33 7.84 -11.66
C LEU A 38 -1.16 7.07 -12.69
N ARG A 39 -0.50 6.24 -13.51
CA ARG A 39 -1.16 5.32 -14.43
C ARG A 39 -1.96 4.26 -13.67
N PHE A 40 -1.38 3.65 -12.64
CA PHE A 40 -2.07 2.65 -11.83
C PHE A 40 -3.35 3.19 -11.19
N GLU A 41 -3.31 4.33 -10.51
CA GLU A 41 -4.53 4.92 -9.91
C GLU A 41 -5.57 5.27 -10.98
N SER A 42 -5.14 5.86 -12.10
CA SER A 42 -6.06 6.27 -13.17
C SER A 42 -6.72 5.05 -13.81
N GLU A 43 -5.95 4.00 -14.09
CA GLU A 43 -6.43 2.74 -14.66
C GLU A 43 -7.33 1.99 -13.69
N LEU A 44 -7.01 2.01 -12.39
CA LEU A 44 -7.82 1.40 -11.35
C LEU A 44 -9.18 2.10 -11.25
N ILE A 45 -9.22 3.43 -11.27
CA ILE A 45 -10.47 4.21 -11.28
C ILE A 45 -11.26 3.96 -12.58
N GLU A 46 -10.61 4.02 -13.73
CA GLU A 46 -11.25 3.83 -15.04
C GLU A 46 -11.88 2.44 -15.17
N LYS A 47 -11.13 1.39 -14.83
CA LYS A 47 -11.59 -0.01 -14.98
C LYS A 47 -12.58 -0.43 -13.90
N SER A 48 -12.46 0.10 -12.68
CA SER A 48 -13.40 -0.23 -11.61
C SER A 48 -14.73 0.50 -11.78
N GLY A 49 -14.74 1.66 -12.44
CA GLY A 49 -15.91 2.53 -12.52
C GLY A 49 -16.22 3.25 -11.20
N VAL A 50 -15.34 3.17 -10.21
CA VAL A 50 -15.51 3.82 -8.91
C VAL A 50 -15.14 5.30 -9.03
N SER A 51 -15.93 6.19 -8.44
CA SER A 51 -15.63 7.62 -8.47
C SER A 51 -14.43 7.98 -7.59
N LYS A 52 -13.66 8.98 -8.00
CA LYS A 52 -12.46 9.43 -7.27
C LYS A 52 -12.79 9.93 -5.86
N GLU A 53 -13.97 10.48 -5.66
CA GLU A 53 -14.45 10.94 -4.35
C GLU A 53 -14.69 9.78 -3.38
N ARG A 54 -14.87 8.56 -3.90
CA ARG A 54 -15.21 7.36 -3.12
C ARG A 54 -14.06 6.36 -3.01
N PHE A 55 -13.10 6.45 -3.92
CA PHE A 55 -11.82 5.75 -3.89
C PHE A 55 -10.75 6.67 -4.51
N HIS A 56 -9.76 7.09 -3.71
CA HIS A 56 -8.65 7.90 -4.23
C HIS A 56 -7.36 7.58 -3.52
N LYS A 57 -6.24 7.76 -4.24
CA LYS A 57 -4.91 7.70 -3.64
C LYS A 57 -4.68 8.96 -2.81
N LEU A 58 -4.02 8.79 -1.67
CA LEU A 58 -3.45 9.89 -0.92
C LEU A 58 -2.26 10.51 -1.65
N SER A 59 -2.13 11.84 -1.54
CA SER A 59 -0.91 12.53 -1.96
C SER A 59 0.30 12.04 -1.17
N GLY A 60 1.51 12.14 -1.74
CA GLY A 60 2.74 11.67 -1.07
C GLY A 60 2.90 12.15 0.38
N PRO A 61 2.68 13.45 0.71
CA PRO A 61 2.72 13.93 2.10
C PRO A 61 1.65 13.31 3.00
N GLN A 62 0.40 13.19 2.52
CA GLN A 62 -0.70 12.57 3.28
C GLN A 62 -0.44 11.09 3.51
N ALA A 63 -0.05 10.36 2.46
CA ALA A 63 0.31 8.95 2.53
C ALA A 63 1.44 8.73 3.55
N LYS A 64 2.47 9.58 3.55
CA LYS A 64 3.57 9.50 4.52
C LYS A 64 3.09 9.67 5.96
N ASP A 65 2.27 10.68 6.25
CA ASP A 65 1.74 10.93 7.58
C ASP A 65 0.84 9.78 8.07
N VAL A 66 -0.07 9.32 7.20
CA VAL A 66 -0.94 8.18 7.49
C VAL A 66 -0.14 6.91 7.75
N TYR A 67 0.84 6.61 6.89
CA TYR A 67 1.68 5.43 7.05
C TYR A 67 2.50 5.48 8.35
N TYR A 68 3.03 6.66 8.70
CA TYR A 68 3.75 6.84 9.96
C TYR A 68 2.86 6.51 11.16
N LYS A 69 1.62 7.04 11.21
CA LYS A 69 0.67 6.76 12.29
C LYS A 69 0.29 5.28 12.37
N ILE A 70 0.14 4.62 11.22
CA ILE A 70 -0.10 3.17 11.16
C ILE A 70 1.10 2.41 11.74
N CYS A 71 2.32 2.73 11.31
CA CYS A 71 3.53 2.07 11.81
C CYS A 71 3.75 2.30 13.31
N GLU A 72 3.52 3.53 13.80
CA GLU A 72 3.62 3.85 15.22
C GLU A 72 2.74 2.96 16.09
N ARG A 73 1.57 2.58 15.57
CA ARG A 73 0.63 1.70 16.29
C ARG A 73 0.93 0.22 16.09
N TYR A 74 1.09 -0.21 14.84
CA TYR A 74 0.99 -1.61 14.45
C TYR A 74 2.34 -2.27 14.12
N ALA A 75 3.36 -1.53 13.70
CA ALA A 75 4.64 -2.14 13.33
C ALA A 75 5.42 -2.62 14.57
N ASP A 76 6.04 -3.79 14.49
CA ASP A 76 6.93 -4.27 15.55
C ASP A 76 8.29 -3.56 15.46
N LYS A 77 8.48 -2.56 16.33
CA LYS A 77 9.73 -1.80 16.40
C LYS A 77 10.92 -2.58 16.97
N SER A 78 10.69 -3.75 17.57
CA SER A 78 11.74 -4.54 18.23
C SER A 78 12.42 -5.55 17.29
N LYS A 79 11.70 -6.08 16.31
CA LYS A 79 12.19 -7.11 15.39
C LYS A 79 12.28 -6.66 13.94
N THR A 80 11.33 -5.84 13.50
CA THR A 80 11.11 -5.54 12.09
C THR A 80 10.82 -4.05 11.86
N TYR A 81 11.34 -3.16 12.70
CA TYR A 81 11.13 -1.71 12.56
C TYR A 81 11.49 -1.23 11.15
N LYS A 82 12.58 -1.77 10.60
CA LYS A 82 13.04 -1.43 9.25
C LYS A 82 12.14 -1.96 8.12
N ASN A 83 11.14 -2.75 8.44
CA ASN A 83 10.16 -3.28 7.50
C ASN A 83 8.83 -2.53 7.61
N GLY A 84 8.55 -1.89 8.75
CA GLY A 84 7.27 -1.20 8.99
C GLY A 84 6.14 -2.23 9.04
N LEU A 85 5.15 -2.10 8.16
CA LEU A 85 4.12 -3.14 7.98
C LEU A 85 4.53 -4.27 7.04
N HIS A 86 5.63 -4.15 6.28
CA HIS A 86 6.04 -5.21 5.36
C HIS A 86 6.25 -6.52 6.12
N TRP A 87 5.51 -7.57 5.72
CA TRP A 87 5.41 -8.88 6.39
C TRP A 87 4.91 -8.89 7.84
N ALA A 88 4.25 -7.82 8.32
CA ALA A 88 3.68 -7.81 9.68
C ALA A 88 2.51 -8.82 9.83
N ASN A 89 1.76 -9.04 8.76
CA ASN A 89 0.74 -10.10 8.64
C ASN A 89 1.29 -11.53 8.85
N ILE A 90 2.59 -11.76 8.64
CA ILE A 90 3.26 -13.06 8.79
C ILE A 90 4.09 -13.11 10.08
N ASN A 91 4.90 -12.08 10.32
CA ASN A 91 5.87 -12.05 11.42
C ASN A 91 5.28 -11.53 12.75
N GLY A 92 4.04 -11.05 12.70
CA GLY A 92 3.36 -10.42 13.82
C GLY A 92 3.52 -8.91 13.87
N TYR A 93 2.68 -8.31 14.71
CA TYR A 93 2.56 -6.87 14.90
C TYR A 93 3.22 -6.42 16.20
N SER A 94 3.16 -5.11 16.49
CA SER A 94 3.65 -4.56 17.75
C SER A 94 3.09 -5.31 18.97
N LYS A 95 3.89 -5.47 20.03
CA LYS A 95 3.45 -6.13 21.28
C LYS A 95 2.14 -5.54 21.83
N LYS A 96 1.88 -4.25 21.61
CA LYS A 96 0.64 -3.59 22.01
C LYS A 96 -0.53 -4.06 21.14
N SER A 97 -0.37 -4.05 19.82
CA SER A 97 -1.40 -4.51 18.88
C SER A 97 -1.70 -6.00 19.02
N MET A 98 -0.69 -6.82 19.34
CA MET A 98 -0.88 -8.25 19.56
C MET A 98 -1.82 -8.57 20.75
N LYS A 99 -2.05 -7.63 21.67
CA LYS A 99 -3.05 -7.80 22.75
C LYS A 99 -4.50 -7.76 22.24
N ASP A 100 -4.72 -7.09 21.12
CA ASP A 100 -6.02 -6.96 20.46
C ASP A 100 -6.08 -7.82 19.18
N PHE A 101 -5.13 -8.74 18.99
CA PHE A 101 -5.13 -9.68 17.89
C PHE A 101 -6.28 -10.68 18.03
N ARG A 102 -7.04 -10.85 16.96
CA ARG A 102 -8.28 -11.63 16.95
C ARG A 102 -8.14 -12.96 16.22
N GLY A 103 -7.06 -13.17 15.47
CA GLY A 103 -6.78 -14.41 14.76
C GLY A 103 -6.18 -14.20 13.38
N SER A 104 -5.73 -15.30 12.78
CA SER A 104 -5.41 -15.39 11.36
C SER A 104 -6.07 -16.61 10.77
N TYR A 105 -6.68 -16.45 9.62
CA TYR A 105 -7.58 -17.43 9.02
C TYR A 105 -7.17 -17.64 7.56
N PRO A 106 -7.03 -18.90 7.10
CA PRO A 106 -6.97 -19.18 5.68
C PRO A 106 -8.28 -18.74 5.05
N VAL A 107 -8.23 -18.18 3.85
CA VAL A 107 -9.41 -17.70 3.13
C VAL A 107 -9.27 -18.02 1.65
N ASN A 108 -10.34 -17.84 0.88
CA ASN A 108 -10.23 -17.83 -0.57
C ASN A 108 -9.92 -16.41 -1.05
N TYR A 109 -8.75 -16.20 -1.66
CA TYR A 109 -8.30 -14.87 -2.10
C TYR A 109 -9.25 -14.20 -3.09
N THR A 110 -10.03 -14.98 -3.84
CA THR A 110 -10.93 -14.47 -4.88
C THR A 110 -12.22 -13.86 -4.33
N ASN A 111 -12.59 -14.08 -3.06
CA ASN A 111 -13.90 -13.64 -2.57
C ASN A 111 -13.99 -13.28 -1.07
N TRP A 112 -12.98 -13.53 -0.24
CA TRP A 112 -13.07 -13.29 1.21
C TRP A 112 -13.50 -11.85 1.55
N TYR A 113 -13.02 -10.89 0.74
CA TYR A 113 -13.24 -9.47 0.95
C TYR A 113 -14.71 -9.06 0.71
N HIS A 114 -15.54 -9.89 0.08
CA HIS A 114 -16.99 -9.65 0.00
C HIS A 114 -17.64 -9.59 1.40
N GLN A 115 -17.04 -10.25 2.39
CA GLN A 115 -17.49 -10.22 3.78
C GLN A 115 -17.14 -8.91 4.52
N LEU A 116 -16.32 -8.01 3.94
CA LEU A 116 -15.86 -6.80 4.63
C LEU A 116 -17.01 -5.91 5.14
N THR A 117 -18.15 -5.90 4.46
CA THR A 117 -19.34 -5.16 4.91
C THR A 117 -19.97 -5.71 6.18
N ASN A 118 -19.77 -6.99 6.49
CA ASN A 118 -20.19 -7.62 7.74
C ASN A 118 -19.13 -7.50 8.82
N ILE A 119 -17.85 -7.45 8.42
CA ILE A 119 -16.70 -7.41 9.32
C ILE A 119 -16.48 -6.01 9.90
N ILE A 120 -16.62 -4.97 9.07
CA ILE A 120 -16.31 -3.59 9.43
C ILE A 120 -17.57 -2.90 9.95
N PRO A 121 -17.58 -2.42 11.21
CA PRO A 121 -18.78 -1.86 11.84
C PRO A 121 -19.14 -0.44 11.36
N GLU A 122 -18.20 0.29 10.77
CA GLU A 122 -18.39 1.69 10.37
C GLU A 122 -18.72 1.85 8.88
N LYS A 123 -19.61 2.79 8.55
CA LYS A 123 -19.88 3.21 7.16
C LYS A 123 -18.89 4.24 6.61
N ASN A 124 -17.85 4.56 7.38
CA ASN A 124 -16.83 5.54 7.00
C ASN A 124 -15.85 4.95 5.98
N MET A 125 -15.04 5.83 5.39
CA MET A 125 -13.89 5.39 4.63
C MET A 125 -12.89 4.65 5.51
N VAL A 126 -12.05 3.85 4.86
CA VAL A 126 -10.92 3.13 5.43
C VAL A 126 -9.67 3.50 4.65
N TYR A 127 -8.50 3.32 5.26
CA TYR A 127 -7.25 3.30 4.52
C TYR A 127 -7.04 1.92 3.91
N PHE A 128 -6.75 1.87 2.62
CA PHE A 128 -6.34 0.66 1.91
C PHE A 128 -4.88 0.83 1.46
N LEU A 129 -4.03 -0.13 1.82
CA LEU A 129 -2.59 -0.07 1.58
C LEU A 129 -2.17 -1.29 0.76
N ILE A 130 -1.66 -1.07 -0.45
CA ILE A 130 -1.06 -2.13 -1.27
C ILE A 130 0.45 -2.16 -1.00
N ASP A 131 0.98 -3.31 -0.56
CA ASP A 131 2.41 -3.52 -0.33
C ASP A 131 3.15 -3.73 -1.65
N ARG A 132 4.13 -2.87 -1.91
CA ARG A 132 5.01 -2.92 -3.10
C ARG A 132 6.39 -3.53 -2.78
N GLY A 133 6.62 -3.99 -1.55
CA GLY A 133 7.90 -4.51 -1.07
C GLY A 133 8.96 -3.45 -0.76
N GLY A 134 10.16 -3.89 -0.34
CA GLY A 134 11.35 -3.06 -0.10
C GLY A 134 11.70 -2.81 1.39
N PHE A 135 12.65 -1.89 1.69
CA PHE A 135 13.06 -1.44 3.06
C PHE A 135 12.44 -0.09 3.46
N TYR A 136 12.00 0.09 4.72
CA TYR A 136 11.06 1.16 5.16
C TYR A 136 11.51 2.60 4.87
N ASP A 137 12.81 2.78 4.65
CA ASP A 137 13.50 4.01 4.31
C ASP A 137 13.63 4.25 2.80
N ALA A 138 13.17 3.31 1.97
CA ALA A 138 13.21 3.36 0.51
C ALA A 138 11.82 3.64 -0.11
N GLY A 139 11.61 4.88 -0.58
CA GLY A 139 10.52 5.25 -1.50
C GLY A 139 9.07 5.09 -0.99
N GLU A 140 8.09 5.24 -1.89
CA GLU A 140 6.68 4.95 -1.62
C GLU A 140 6.44 3.43 -1.67
N LYS A 141 6.65 2.77 -0.53
CA LYS A 141 6.43 1.33 -0.34
C LYS A 141 5.00 0.86 -0.39
N PHE A 142 4.11 1.72 0.05
CA PHE A 142 2.70 1.43 0.13
C PHE A 142 1.98 2.44 -0.72
N TRP A 143 1.13 1.95 -1.62
CA TRP A 143 0.14 2.80 -2.23
C TRP A 143 -1.04 2.87 -1.29
N ILE A 144 -1.31 4.07 -0.79
CA ILE A 144 -2.31 4.30 0.24
C ILE A 144 -3.48 5.03 -0.38
N PHE A 145 -4.64 4.42 -0.26
CA PHE A 145 -5.91 4.91 -0.75
C PHE A 145 -6.85 5.15 0.42
N GLU A 146 -7.77 6.08 0.25
CA GLU A 146 -8.98 6.16 1.06
C GLU A 146 -10.15 5.63 0.24
N SER A 147 -10.96 4.79 0.87
CA SER A 147 -12.13 4.22 0.19
C SER A 147 -13.25 3.87 1.15
N TYR A 148 -14.50 4.01 0.68
CA TYR A 148 -15.62 3.34 1.34
C TYR A 148 -15.55 1.82 1.11
N VAL A 149 -15.96 1.03 2.10
CA VAL A 149 -15.82 -0.44 2.07
C VAL A 149 -16.45 -1.08 0.82
N LYS A 150 -17.61 -0.60 0.36
CA LYS A 150 -18.27 -1.14 -0.84
C LYS A 150 -17.46 -0.90 -2.11
N ASP A 151 -16.88 0.28 -2.25
CA ASP A 151 -16.07 0.66 -3.40
C ASP A 151 -14.69 -0.03 -3.36
N LEU A 152 -14.16 -0.27 -2.16
CA LEU A 152 -12.97 -1.11 -1.96
C LEU A 152 -13.23 -2.56 -2.40
N ILE A 153 -14.39 -3.13 -2.10
CA ILE A 153 -14.76 -4.49 -2.56
C ILE A 153 -14.73 -4.56 -4.09
N GLN A 154 -15.38 -3.61 -4.77
CA GLN A 154 -15.39 -3.52 -6.22
C GLN A 154 -13.97 -3.34 -6.80
N THR A 155 -13.13 -2.57 -6.12
CA THR A 155 -11.73 -2.39 -6.50
C THR A 155 -10.93 -3.68 -6.32
N LEU A 156 -11.15 -4.42 -5.24
CA LEU A 156 -10.51 -5.71 -4.98
C LEU A 156 -10.96 -6.79 -5.99
N ASP A 157 -12.21 -6.77 -6.45
CA ASP A 157 -12.67 -7.63 -7.54
C ASP A 157 -11.81 -7.42 -8.80
N LEU A 158 -11.64 -6.16 -9.21
CA LEU A 158 -10.80 -5.82 -10.35
C LEU A 158 -9.33 -6.22 -10.13
N LEU A 159 -8.76 -5.86 -8.97
CA LEU A 159 -7.36 -6.18 -8.67
C LEU A 159 -7.14 -7.69 -8.69
N ASN A 160 -8.04 -8.49 -8.12
CA ASN A 160 -7.89 -9.94 -8.15
C ASN A 160 -8.08 -10.54 -9.54
N GLN A 161 -9.02 -10.04 -10.34
CA GLN A 161 -9.21 -10.54 -11.71
C GLN A 161 -8.04 -10.23 -12.65
N THR A 162 -7.24 -9.22 -12.32
CA THR A 162 -6.17 -8.69 -13.17
C THR A 162 -4.76 -8.93 -12.61
N ALA A 163 -4.62 -9.75 -11.55
CA ALA A 163 -3.34 -9.88 -10.83
C ALA A 163 -2.73 -8.50 -10.48
N PHE A 164 -3.56 -7.66 -9.88
CA PHE A 164 -3.36 -6.26 -9.54
C PHE A 164 -2.93 -5.43 -10.75
N LEU A 165 -3.67 -5.45 -11.87
CA LEU A 165 -3.26 -4.76 -13.11
C LEU A 165 -1.87 -5.21 -13.58
N ASP A 166 -1.67 -6.52 -13.66
CA ASP A 166 -0.47 -7.20 -14.16
C ASP A 166 0.83 -6.93 -13.38
N ILE A 167 0.75 -6.37 -12.16
CA ILE A 167 1.92 -6.18 -11.28
C ILE A 167 2.14 -7.34 -10.29
N GLY A 168 1.27 -8.34 -10.29
CA GLY A 168 1.36 -9.56 -9.47
C GLY A 168 0.50 -9.52 -8.20
N TRP A 169 0.57 -10.58 -7.40
CA TRP A 169 -0.22 -10.70 -6.17
C TRP A 169 0.44 -9.98 -5.00
N SER A 170 -0.13 -8.85 -4.60
CA SER A 170 0.38 -8.02 -3.51
C SER A 170 -0.26 -8.38 -2.17
N ASP A 171 0.54 -8.38 -1.11
CA ASP A 171 0.05 -8.22 0.25
C ASP A 171 -0.66 -6.86 0.38
N TYR A 172 -1.68 -6.77 1.23
CA TYR A 172 -2.35 -5.51 1.49
C TYR A 172 -2.90 -5.41 2.90
N TYR A 173 -3.20 -4.17 3.30
CA TYR A 173 -3.76 -3.86 4.60
C TYR A 173 -4.98 -2.96 4.47
N ILE A 174 -5.97 -3.18 5.33
CA ILE A 174 -7.14 -2.32 5.48
C ILE A 174 -7.14 -1.81 6.91
N VAL A 175 -7.23 -0.49 7.10
CA VAL A 175 -7.09 0.14 8.41
C VAL A 175 -8.20 1.16 8.61
N SER A 176 -8.83 1.14 9.78
CA SER A 176 -9.76 2.22 10.18
C SER A 176 -9.10 3.60 10.14
N LYS A 177 -9.88 4.62 9.80
CA LYS A 177 -9.44 6.03 9.82
C LYS A 177 -8.97 6.51 11.19
N LYS A 178 -9.53 5.93 12.26
CA LYS A 178 -9.14 6.19 13.66
C LYS A 178 -8.02 5.28 14.16
N TYR A 179 -7.51 4.38 13.32
CA TYR A 179 -6.50 3.40 13.67
C TYR A 179 -6.92 2.51 14.85
N GLU A 180 -8.20 2.16 15.00
CA GLU A 180 -8.69 1.29 16.07
C GLU A 180 -8.50 -0.20 15.75
N TRP A 181 -8.57 -0.54 14.47
CA TRP A 181 -8.38 -1.88 13.94
C TRP A 181 -7.55 -1.87 12.65
N LEU A 182 -6.95 -3.03 12.36
CA LEU A 182 -6.19 -3.34 11.14
C LEU A 182 -6.52 -4.77 10.68
N ILE A 183 -6.71 -4.92 9.38
CA ILE A 183 -6.87 -6.20 8.68
C ILE A 183 -5.66 -6.34 7.77
N GLY A 184 -4.90 -7.42 7.89
CA GLY A 184 -3.80 -7.75 6.98
C GLY A 184 -4.19 -8.91 6.08
N PHE A 185 -3.90 -8.83 4.80
CA PHE A 185 -3.99 -9.94 3.87
C PHE A 185 -2.58 -10.26 3.35
N ASN A 186 -2.21 -11.53 3.33
CA ASN A 186 -1.01 -11.98 2.64
C ASN A 186 -1.38 -12.72 1.36
N HIS A 187 -0.49 -12.70 0.37
CA HIS A 187 -0.66 -13.40 -0.90
C HIS A 187 -0.62 -14.94 -0.81
N HIS A 188 -0.54 -15.50 0.40
CA HIS A 188 -0.70 -16.94 0.67
C HIS A 188 -2.10 -17.25 1.20
N ASP A 189 -3.07 -16.38 0.90
CA ASP A 189 -4.47 -16.53 1.20
C ASP A 189 -4.78 -16.59 2.71
N VAL A 190 -4.04 -15.83 3.51
CA VAL A 190 -4.28 -15.67 4.94
C VAL A 190 -4.66 -14.24 5.25
N VAL A 191 -5.77 -14.07 5.97
CA VAL A 191 -6.20 -12.79 6.52
C VAL A 191 -5.99 -12.78 8.04
N SER A 192 -5.49 -11.66 8.56
CA SER A 192 -5.23 -11.43 9.98
C SER A 192 -6.03 -10.23 10.48
N PHE A 193 -6.50 -10.31 11.73
CA PHE A 193 -7.38 -9.29 12.31
C PHE A 193 -6.83 -8.76 13.63
N ILE A 194 -6.77 -7.43 13.76
CA ILE A 194 -6.46 -6.73 15.01
C ILE A 194 -7.58 -5.73 15.29
N GLY A 195 -8.09 -5.73 16.51
CA GLY A 195 -9.07 -4.76 16.99
C GLY A 195 -10.38 -5.40 17.42
N LYS A 196 -10.93 -4.91 18.54
CA LYS A 196 -12.12 -5.50 19.17
C LYS A 196 -13.43 -5.17 18.47
N SER A 197 -13.48 -4.06 17.75
CA SER A 197 -14.69 -3.60 17.05
C SER A 197 -14.96 -4.36 15.74
N LEU A 198 -14.03 -5.19 15.26
CA LEU A 198 -14.25 -6.06 14.11
C LEU A 198 -15.19 -7.21 14.46
N ASN A 199 -16.19 -7.43 13.60
CA ASN A 199 -17.11 -8.54 13.70
C ASN A 199 -16.60 -9.74 12.87
N LEU A 200 -16.24 -10.83 13.53
CA LEU A 200 -15.68 -12.01 12.87
C LEU A 200 -16.67 -13.18 12.82
N SER A 201 -17.97 -12.95 13.11
CA SER A 201 -18.99 -13.98 12.94
C SER A 201 -19.21 -14.24 11.44
N GLY A 202 -18.66 -15.35 10.95
CA GLY A 202 -18.80 -15.77 9.54
C GLY A 202 -17.51 -15.83 8.74
N ILE A 203 -16.35 -15.59 9.38
CA ILE A 203 -15.06 -15.91 8.77
C ILE A 203 -14.82 -17.40 8.94
N GLU A 204 -14.94 -18.14 7.85
CA GLU A 204 -14.61 -19.56 7.71
C GLU A 204 -13.34 -19.74 6.90
#